data_AF-A0A7Z0S4D8-F1
#
_entry.id   AF-A0A7Z0S4D8-F1
#
_cell.length_a   1.000
_cell.length_b   1.000
_cell.length_c   1.000
_cell.angle_alpha   90.00
_cell.angle_beta   90.00
_cell.angle_gamma   90.00
#
_symmetry.space_group_name_H-M   'P 1'
#
loop_
_entity.id
_entity.type
_entity.pdbx_description
1 polymer ?
#
loop_
_entity_poly.entity_id
_entity_poly.type
_entity_poly.pdbx_seq_one_letter_code
_entity_poly.pdbx_strand_id
1 'polypeptide(L)'
;MTKSKDYRKPNYNEKRKIRNFMIPLQNAASFLKEHFIGKIMSYQTETKKVDIHFLPSNFMHLCGLEYQKGASSFFDDCLNKHIIIDDLNIKRDGTTMQKLQVLGSIQELLGKHVQLTGSGRYLYLEFDYALRIKKQILALTLKDTPTKTIPQSLLDLKRKAVFPKGEKVISIYSRHLQTSEVIQYYGE
;
A
#
# COMPACT_ATOMS: atom_id res chain seq x y z
N MET A 1 12.39 -0.44 -22.67
CA MET A 1 12.08 -0.68 -21.24
C MET A 1 13.33 -1.14 -20.53
N THR A 2 13.91 -0.28 -19.70
CA THR A 2 15.09 -0.59 -18.88
C THR A 2 14.68 -1.60 -17.81
N LYS A 3 15.24 -2.82 -17.85
CA LYS A 3 15.04 -3.80 -16.76
C LYS A 3 15.48 -3.13 -15.45
N SER A 4 14.58 -2.98 -14.48
CA SER A 4 14.96 -2.49 -13.18
C SER A 4 15.98 -3.46 -12.56
N LYS A 5 17.14 -2.94 -12.13
CA LYS A 5 18.18 -3.75 -11.48
C LYS A 5 17.66 -4.43 -10.21
N ASP A 6 16.56 -3.95 -9.64
CA ASP A 6 16.02 -4.41 -8.36
C ASP A 6 15.12 -5.64 -8.49
N TYR A 7 14.72 -6.03 -9.71
CA TYR A 7 13.78 -7.12 -9.94
C TYR A 7 14.42 -8.28 -10.71
N ARG A 8 13.83 -9.47 -10.53
CA ARG A 8 14.20 -10.70 -11.24
C ARG A 8 12.98 -11.57 -11.52
N LYS A 9 13.11 -12.46 -12.50
CA LYS A 9 12.08 -13.48 -12.74
C LYS A 9 11.96 -14.41 -11.51
N PRO A 10 10.74 -14.74 -11.08
CA PRO A 10 10.52 -15.75 -10.05
C PRO A 10 10.83 -17.15 -10.59
N ASN A 11 11.39 -18.00 -9.74
CA ASN A 11 11.53 -19.43 -10.03
C ASN A 11 10.16 -20.16 -9.92
N TYR A 12 10.13 -21.45 -10.24
CA TYR A 12 8.89 -22.25 -10.22
C TYR A 12 8.15 -22.19 -8.87
N ASN A 13 8.88 -22.35 -7.76
CA ASN A 13 8.30 -22.32 -6.41
C ASN A 13 7.77 -20.94 -6.04
N GLU A 14 8.44 -19.87 -6.45
CA GLU A 14 8.01 -18.49 -6.25
C GLU A 14 6.76 -18.17 -7.07
N LYS A 15 6.68 -18.61 -8.33
CA LYS A 15 5.45 -18.51 -9.14
C LYS A 15 4.28 -19.20 -8.47
N ARG A 16 4.50 -20.41 -7.92
CA ARG A 16 3.47 -21.15 -7.16
C ARG A 16 3.03 -20.37 -5.91
N LYS A 17 3.95 -19.74 -5.18
CA LYS A 17 3.59 -18.88 -4.04
C LYS A 17 2.79 -17.65 -4.48
N ILE A 18 3.18 -16.98 -5.55
CA ILE A 18 2.46 -15.82 -6.11
C ILE A 18 1.02 -16.19 -6.48
N ARG A 19 0.78 -17.39 -7.04
CA ARG A 19 -0.59 -17.87 -7.33
C ARG A 19 -1.52 -17.82 -6.13
N ASN A 20 -1.00 -18.15 -4.94
CA ASN A 20 -1.79 -18.13 -3.70
C ASN A 20 -2.22 -16.71 -3.30
N PHE A 21 -1.59 -15.66 -3.86
CA PHE A 21 -1.91 -14.26 -3.61
C PHE A 21 -2.74 -13.61 -4.71
N MET A 22 -3.21 -14.35 -5.73
CA MET A 22 -4.03 -13.77 -6.81
C MET A 22 -5.34 -13.17 -6.29
N ILE A 23 -6.07 -13.90 -5.45
CA ILE A 23 -7.31 -13.40 -4.84
C ILE A 23 -7.02 -12.18 -3.92
N PRO A 24 -6.03 -12.23 -3.00
CA PRO A 24 -5.62 -11.05 -2.24
C PRO A 24 -5.26 -9.82 -3.10
N LEU A 25 -4.56 -10.01 -4.23
CA LEU A 25 -4.22 -8.94 -5.16
C LEU A 25 -5.47 -8.30 -5.78
N GLN A 26 -6.40 -9.12 -6.25
CA GLN A 26 -7.68 -8.68 -6.82
C GLN A 26 -8.49 -7.89 -5.79
N ASN A 27 -8.67 -8.45 -4.59
CA ASN A 27 -9.43 -7.82 -3.52
C ASN A 27 -8.80 -6.48 -3.09
N ALA A 28 -7.47 -6.42 -2.97
CA ALA A 28 -6.79 -5.18 -2.62
C ALA A 28 -6.90 -4.11 -3.72
N ALA A 29 -6.83 -4.50 -5.00
CA ALA A 29 -7.03 -3.58 -6.11
C ALA A 29 -8.46 -3.02 -6.12
N SER A 30 -9.48 -3.87 -5.97
CA SER A 30 -10.89 -3.45 -5.88
C SER A 30 -11.12 -2.51 -4.71
N PHE A 31 -10.62 -2.86 -3.53
CA PHE A 31 -10.72 -2.02 -2.33
C PHE A 31 -10.09 -0.63 -2.54
N LEU A 32 -8.89 -0.57 -3.12
CA LEU A 32 -8.24 0.71 -3.41
C LEU A 32 -9.00 1.50 -4.47
N LYS A 33 -9.52 0.83 -5.52
CA LYS A 33 -10.33 1.48 -6.56
C LYS A 33 -11.57 2.13 -5.96
N GLU A 34 -12.23 1.44 -5.04
CA GLU A 34 -13.46 1.89 -4.41
C GLU A 34 -13.22 3.06 -3.45
N HIS A 35 -12.23 2.97 -2.56
CA HIS A 35 -12.10 3.93 -1.46
C HIS A 35 -10.99 4.97 -1.64
N PHE A 36 -9.94 4.67 -2.41
CA PHE A 36 -8.74 5.53 -2.47
C PHE A 36 -8.56 6.23 -3.82
N ILE A 37 -8.78 5.52 -4.93
CA ILE A 37 -8.55 6.07 -6.28
C ILE A 37 -9.60 7.15 -6.59
N GLY A 38 -9.13 8.30 -7.10
CA GLY A 38 -9.98 9.45 -7.40
C GLY A 38 -10.39 10.25 -6.16
N LYS A 39 -9.82 9.94 -4.99
CA LYS A 39 -10.13 10.61 -3.72
C LYS A 39 -8.86 11.08 -3.01
N ILE A 40 -9.01 12.07 -2.15
CA ILE A 40 -8.01 12.44 -1.14
C ILE A 40 -8.42 11.74 0.14
N MET A 41 -7.53 10.91 0.70
CA MET A 41 -7.78 10.21 1.96
C MET A 41 -7.15 10.97 3.13
N SER A 42 -7.98 11.45 4.04
CA SER A 42 -7.55 12.21 5.22
C SER A 42 -7.51 11.33 6.46
N TYR A 43 -6.39 11.38 7.18
CA TYR A 43 -6.21 10.73 8.47
C TYR A 43 -5.87 11.78 9.52
N GLN A 44 -6.72 11.94 10.51
CA GLN A 44 -6.59 12.96 11.55
C GLN A 44 -6.36 12.32 12.92
N THR A 45 -5.49 12.94 13.69
CA THR A 45 -5.21 12.66 15.11
C THR A 45 -5.50 13.94 15.91
N GLU A 46 -5.23 13.94 17.22
CA GLU A 46 -5.35 15.14 18.04
C GLU A 46 -4.40 16.26 17.61
N THR A 47 -3.19 15.93 17.14
CA THR A 47 -2.15 16.95 16.88
C THR A 47 -1.80 17.14 15.41
N LYS A 48 -2.17 16.18 14.54
CA LYS A 48 -1.76 16.17 13.13
C LYS A 48 -2.83 15.58 12.21
N LYS A 49 -2.74 15.97 10.95
CA LYS A 49 -3.54 15.47 9.84
C LYS A 49 -2.62 15.15 8.65
N VAL A 50 -2.87 14.05 7.94
CA VAL A 50 -2.21 13.74 6.67
C VAL A 50 -3.25 13.47 5.59
N ASP A 51 -3.03 14.05 4.40
CA ASP A 51 -3.88 13.91 3.22
C ASP A 51 -3.12 13.10 2.16
N ILE A 52 -3.65 11.91 1.83
CA ILE A 52 -2.97 10.91 1.02
C ILE A 52 -3.60 10.83 -0.36
N HIS A 53 -2.75 10.88 -1.38
CA HIS A 53 -3.13 10.75 -2.78
C HIS A 53 -2.66 9.41 -3.32
N PHE A 54 -3.61 8.51 -3.55
CA PHE A 54 -3.32 7.18 -4.08
C PHE A 54 -3.48 7.18 -5.61
N LEU A 55 -2.44 6.77 -6.33
CA LEU A 55 -2.50 6.53 -7.77
C LEU A 55 -2.51 5.03 -8.07
N PRO A 56 -3.14 4.60 -9.18
CA PRO A 56 -3.06 3.20 -9.62
C PRO A 56 -1.61 2.70 -9.74
N SER A 57 -0.70 3.57 -10.18
CA SER A 57 0.73 3.26 -10.31
C SER A 57 1.43 2.96 -8.97
N ASN A 58 0.92 3.44 -7.83
CA ASN A 58 1.47 3.11 -6.52
C ASN A 58 1.21 1.63 -6.14
N PHE A 59 0.15 1.01 -6.66
CA PHE A 59 -0.28 -0.33 -6.24
C PHE A 59 0.78 -1.41 -6.52
N MET A 60 1.41 -1.36 -7.70
CA MET A 60 2.47 -2.30 -8.07
C MET A 60 3.63 -2.27 -7.07
N HIS A 61 4.03 -1.07 -6.62
CA HIS A 61 5.08 -0.88 -5.61
C HIS A 61 4.67 -1.38 -4.22
N LEU A 62 3.40 -1.22 -3.84
CA LEU A 62 2.89 -1.77 -2.58
C LEU A 62 2.95 -3.29 -2.57
N CYS A 63 2.61 -3.93 -3.69
CA CYS A 63 2.68 -5.38 -3.86
C CYS A 63 4.12 -5.90 -3.96
N GLY A 64 5.10 -5.03 -4.24
CA GLY A 64 6.50 -5.42 -4.41
C GLY A 64 6.73 -6.28 -5.64
N LEU A 65 5.93 -6.07 -6.68
CA LEU A 65 6.02 -6.77 -7.95
C LEU A 65 6.47 -5.76 -9.02
N GLU A 66 7.05 -6.27 -10.10
CA GLU A 66 7.20 -5.51 -11.34
C GLU A 66 6.47 -6.29 -12.43
N TYR A 67 5.59 -5.61 -13.16
CA TYR A 67 4.80 -6.19 -14.24
C TYR A 67 5.29 -5.67 -15.58
N GLN A 68 5.52 -6.57 -16.54
CA GLN A 68 6.08 -6.17 -17.84
C GLN A 68 5.19 -5.18 -18.61
N LYS A 69 3.87 -5.20 -18.42
CA LYS A 69 2.98 -4.22 -19.06
C LYS A 69 2.98 -2.85 -18.37
N GLY A 70 3.65 -2.72 -17.22
CA GLY A 70 3.74 -1.49 -16.44
C GLY A 70 2.73 -1.41 -15.29
N ALA A 71 2.89 -0.37 -14.46
CA ALA A 71 2.18 -0.23 -13.19
C ALA A 71 0.67 0.02 -13.34
N SER A 72 0.25 0.83 -14.32
CA SER A 72 -1.17 1.08 -14.58
C SER A 72 -1.87 -0.18 -15.07
N SER A 73 -1.30 -0.87 -16.06
CA SER A 73 -1.82 -2.15 -16.55
C SER A 73 -1.82 -3.23 -15.48
N PHE A 74 -0.88 -3.22 -14.54
CA PHE A 74 -0.92 -4.14 -13.40
C PHE A 74 -2.17 -3.94 -12.53
N PHE A 75 -2.51 -2.69 -12.23
CA PHE A 75 -3.71 -2.37 -11.45
C PHE A 75 -4.99 -2.81 -12.19
N ASP A 76 -5.09 -2.50 -13.49
CA ASP A 76 -6.25 -2.87 -14.30
C ASP A 76 -6.36 -4.38 -14.50
N ASP A 77 -5.26 -5.08 -14.76
CA ASP A 77 -5.24 -6.55 -14.88
C ASP A 77 -5.58 -7.22 -13.53
N CYS A 78 -5.24 -6.61 -12.40
CA CYS A 78 -5.72 -7.08 -11.09
C CYS A 78 -7.24 -6.92 -10.96
N LEU A 79 -7.81 -5.78 -11.33
CA LEU A 79 -9.26 -5.55 -11.28
C LEU A 79 -10.02 -6.52 -12.19
N ASN A 80 -9.49 -6.76 -13.39
CA ASN A 80 -10.11 -7.60 -14.41
C ASN A 80 -9.78 -9.10 -14.26
N LYS A 81 -8.99 -9.50 -13.25
CA LYS A 81 -8.54 -10.88 -13.03
C LYS A 81 -7.71 -11.46 -14.20
N HIS A 82 -6.93 -10.62 -14.87
CA HIS A 82 -6.17 -10.94 -16.08
C HIS A 82 -4.64 -10.95 -15.88
N ILE A 83 -4.16 -11.03 -14.63
CA ILE A 83 -2.72 -11.04 -14.34
C ILE A 83 -2.05 -12.27 -14.96
N ILE A 84 -1.04 -12.01 -15.81
CA ILE A 84 -0.17 -13.03 -16.38
C ILE A 84 1.05 -13.20 -15.48
N ILE A 85 1.17 -14.35 -14.83
CA ILE A 85 2.23 -14.60 -13.84
C ILE A 85 3.62 -14.61 -14.48
N ASP A 86 3.72 -15.04 -15.73
CA ASP A 86 4.99 -15.05 -16.45
C ASP A 86 5.51 -13.64 -16.77
N ASP A 87 4.63 -12.64 -16.74
CA ASP A 87 4.97 -11.23 -16.93
C ASP A 87 5.36 -10.55 -15.60
N LEU A 88 5.27 -11.26 -14.46
CA LEU A 88 5.67 -10.75 -13.15
C LEU A 88 7.16 -11.00 -12.88
N ASN A 89 7.78 -10.00 -12.26
CA ASN A 89 9.08 -10.07 -11.62
C ASN A 89 8.93 -9.77 -10.13
N ILE A 90 9.80 -10.35 -9.32
CA ILE A 90 9.87 -10.13 -7.87
C ILE A 90 11.14 -9.36 -7.50
N LYS A 91 11.12 -8.69 -6.34
CA LYS A 91 12.28 -7.96 -5.83
C LYS A 91 13.39 -8.92 -5.47
N ARG A 92 14.63 -8.54 -5.83
CA ARG A 92 15.85 -9.31 -5.51
C ARG A 92 16.13 -9.38 -4.01
N ASP A 93 15.72 -8.35 -3.27
CA ASP A 93 15.84 -8.28 -1.80
C ASP A 93 14.91 -9.25 -1.04
N GLY A 94 14.05 -10.00 -1.75
CA GLY A 94 13.14 -10.98 -1.16
C GLY A 94 11.93 -10.39 -0.44
N THR A 95 11.70 -9.07 -0.52
CA THR A 95 10.60 -8.39 0.20
C THR A 95 9.23 -8.57 -0.45
N THR A 96 9.15 -9.05 -1.69
CA THR A 96 7.87 -9.27 -2.39
C THR A 96 6.91 -10.14 -1.59
N MET A 97 7.36 -11.29 -1.09
CA MET A 97 6.47 -12.21 -0.37
C MET A 97 5.99 -11.63 0.96
N GLN A 98 6.84 -10.83 1.64
CA GLN A 98 6.47 -10.14 2.88
C GLN A 98 5.38 -9.10 2.61
N LYS A 99 5.51 -8.33 1.53
CA LYS A 99 4.48 -7.38 1.07
C LYS A 99 3.17 -8.07 0.74
N LEU A 100 3.20 -9.16 -0.02
CA LEU A 100 2.01 -9.93 -0.38
C LEU A 100 1.31 -10.55 0.84
N GLN A 101 2.07 -10.99 1.85
CA GLN A 101 1.53 -11.58 3.09
C GLN A 101 0.65 -10.62 3.90
N VAL A 102 0.91 -9.32 3.82
CA VAL A 102 0.17 -8.29 4.57
C VAL A 102 -0.80 -7.50 3.71
N LEU A 103 -0.77 -7.68 2.39
CA LEU A 103 -1.67 -7.03 1.44
C LEU A 103 -3.15 -7.31 1.76
N GLY A 104 -3.48 -8.52 2.20
CA GLY A 104 -4.84 -8.89 2.58
C GLY A 104 -5.39 -8.10 3.79
N SER A 105 -4.54 -7.39 4.52
CA SER A 105 -4.94 -6.53 5.65
C SER A 105 -5.06 -5.05 5.27
N ILE A 106 -4.97 -4.69 3.99
CA ILE A 106 -5.02 -3.28 3.55
C ILE A 106 -6.33 -2.58 3.92
N GLN A 107 -7.44 -3.33 4.02
CA GLN A 107 -8.75 -2.81 4.42
C GLN A 107 -8.78 -2.21 5.82
N GLU A 108 -7.90 -2.67 6.71
CA GLU A 108 -7.77 -2.17 8.07
C GLU A 108 -7.27 -0.72 8.13
N LEU A 109 -6.77 -0.17 7.01
CA LEU A 109 -6.45 1.25 6.89
C LEU A 109 -7.67 2.15 7.06
N LEU A 110 -8.90 1.64 6.90
CA LEU A 110 -10.12 2.41 7.21
C LEU A 110 -10.67 2.11 8.62
N GLY A 111 -9.94 1.33 9.42
CA GLY A 111 -10.43 0.84 10.71
C GLY A 111 -10.09 1.74 11.92
N LYS A 112 -10.80 1.51 13.03
CA LYS A 112 -10.65 2.20 14.33
C LYS A 112 -9.29 2.03 15.04
N HIS A 113 -8.37 1.27 14.45
CA HIS A 113 -7.10 0.87 15.08
C HIS A 113 -5.87 1.35 14.31
N VAL A 114 -6.05 2.34 13.44
CA VAL A 114 -4.95 3.01 12.74
C VAL A 114 -4.25 3.99 13.68
N GLN A 115 -2.93 4.04 13.59
CA GLN A 115 -2.09 5.06 14.20
C GLN A 115 -1.26 5.75 13.13
N LEU A 116 -1.09 7.07 13.27
CA LEU A 116 -0.27 7.90 12.40
C LEU A 116 1.06 8.23 13.09
N THR A 117 2.16 7.76 12.51
CA THR A 117 3.51 8.10 12.96
C THR A 117 3.96 9.42 12.31
N GLY A 118 4.98 10.05 12.91
CA GLY A 118 5.80 11.04 12.19
C GLY A 118 6.80 10.34 11.26
N SER A 119 7.82 11.09 10.86
CA SER A 119 8.90 10.59 10.02
C SER A 119 9.72 9.53 10.75
N GLY A 120 10.38 8.69 9.97
CA GLY A 120 11.19 7.63 10.52
C GLY A 120 11.92 6.82 9.48
N ARG A 121 12.68 5.86 10.00
CA ARG A 121 13.43 4.90 9.20
C ARG A 121 13.12 3.49 9.66
N TYR A 122 12.91 2.60 8.70
CA TYR A 122 12.77 1.17 8.94
C TYR A 122 13.63 0.40 7.95
N LEU A 123 14.65 -0.31 8.46
CA LEU A 123 15.76 -0.83 7.66
C LEU A 123 16.46 0.29 6.86
N TYR A 124 16.37 0.23 5.54
CA TYR A 124 16.94 1.17 4.59
C TYR A 124 15.87 2.11 4.00
N LEU A 125 14.62 2.03 4.46
CA LEU A 125 13.52 2.85 3.98
C LEU A 125 13.29 4.03 4.92
N GLU A 126 13.47 5.23 4.40
CA GLU A 126 13.08 6.48 5.05
C GLU A 126 11.71 6.93 4.55
N PHE A 127 10.88 7.40 5.46
CA PHE A 127 9.52 7.84 5.22
C PHE A 127 9.18 9.07 6.05
N ASP A 128 8.23 9.86 5.57
CA ASP A 128 7.82 11.11 6.22
C ASP A 128 6.65 10.87 7.18
N TYR A 129 5.83 9.86 6.89
CA TYR A 129 4.79 9.34 7.79
C TYR A 129 4.60 7.84 7.60
N ALA A 130 3.91 7.21 8.52
CA ALA A 130 3.36 5.88 8.32
C ALA A 130 1.99 5.72 8.98
N LEU A 131 1.08 5.04 8.28
CA LEU A 131 -0.14 4.50 8.86
C LEU A 131 0.13 3.07 9.30
N ARG A 132 0.03 2.80 10.59
CA ARG A 132 0.21 1.44 11.15
C ARG A 132 -1.07 0.94 11.80
N ILE A 133 -1.30 -0.36 11.69
CA ILE A 133 -2.39 -1.02 12.42
C ILE A 133 -1.90 -1.37 13.83
N LYS A 134 -2.70 -1.14 14.87
CA LYS A 134 -2.37 -1.40 16.28
C LYS A 134 -1.80 -2.79 16.54
N LYS A 135 -2.30 -3.82 15.84
CA LYS A 135 -1.81 -5.21 15.93
C LYS A 135 -0.38 -5.42 15.42
N GLN A 136 0.30 -4.38 14.92
CA GLN A 136 1.66 -4.45 14.34
C GLN A 136 1.78 -5.51 13.24
N ILE A 137 0.74 -5.63 12.42
CA ILE A 137 0.75 -6.52 11.27
C ILE A 137 1.20 -5.80 10.00
N LEU A 138 0.96 -4.48 9.93
CA LEU A 138 1.11 -3.69 8.71
C LEU A 138 1.52 -2.26 9.04
N ALA A 139 2.40 -1.70 8.22
CA ALA A 139 2.52 -0.26 8.04
C ALA A 139 2.48 0.11 6.55
N LEU A 140 1.72 1.15 6.22
CA LEU A 140 1.82 1.86 4.96
C LEU A 140 2.69 3.09 5.18
N THR A 141 3.91 3.08 4.64
CA THR A 141 4.78 4.26 4.66
C THR A 141 4.38 5.24 3.58
N LEU A 142 4.52 6.52 3.90
CA LEU A 142 4.13 7.64 3.07
C LEU A 142 5.34 8.54 2.83
N LYS A 143 5.38 9.12 1.64
CA LYS A 143 6.40 10.08 1.24
C LYS A 143 5.74 11.37 0.81
N ASP A 144 6.24 12.48 1.34
CA ASP A 144 5.91 13.80 0.86
C ASP A 144 6.66 14.06 -0.43
N THR A 145 5.92 14.53 -1.42
CA THR A 145 6.44 15.10 -2.65
C THR A 145 6.16 16.60 -2.63
N PRO A 146 6.76 17.41 -3.51
CA PRO A 146 6.48 18.84 -3.56
C PRO A 146 5.00 19.22 -3.73
N THR A 147 4.16 18.28 -4.17
CA THR A 147 2.73 18.55 -4.47
C THR A 147 1.74 17.76 -3.63
N LYS A 148 2.16 16.65 -3.01
CA LYS A 148 1.24 15.70 -2.33
C LYS A 148 1.99 14.66 -1.50
N THR A 149 1.30 14.08 -0.52
CA THR A 149 1.74 12.87 0.18
C THR A 149 1.24 11.62 -0.55
N ILE A 150 2.13 10.68 -0.86
CA ILE A 150 1.80 9.45 -1.60
C ILE A 150 2.20 8.18 -0.84
N PRO A 151 1.52 7.06 -1.11
CA PRO A 151 1.97 5.74 -0.67
C PRO A 151 3.35 5.39 -1.24
N GLN A 152 4.26 4.98 -0.38
CA GLN A 152 5.62 4.60 -0.74
C GLN A 152 5.84 3.08 -0.64
N SER A 153 5.47 2.47 0.50
CA SER A 153 5.65 1.03 0.69
C SER A 153 4.69 0.43 1.71
N LEU A 154 4.27 -0.80 1.44
CA LEU A 154 3.60 -1.67 2.40
C LEU A 154 4.66 -2.50 3.15
N LEU A 155 4.64 -2.52 4.47
CA LEU A 155 5.61 -3.21 5.33
C LEU A 155 4.93 -4.25 6.21
N ASP A 156 5.53 -5.44 6.28
CA ASP A 156 5.20 -6.45 7.28
C ASP A 156 5.93 -6.15 8.59
N LEU A 157 5.14 -5.89 9.64
CA LEU A 157 5.63 -5.58 10.98
C LEU A 157 5.61 -6.79 11.92
N LYS A 158 5.03 -7.94 11.52
CA LYS A 158 4.86 -9.12 12.40
C LYS A 158 6.17 -9.66 12.96
N ARG A 159 7.28 -9.43 12.26
CA ARG A 159 8.59 -10.03 12.56
C ARG A 159 9.60 -9.05 13.15
N LYS A 160 9.25 -7.79 13.42
CA LYS A 160 10.21 -6.81 13.98
C LYS A 160 9.68 -6.05 15.19
N ALA A 161 10.56 -5.90 16.17
CA ALA A 161 10.22 -5.36 17.48
C ALA A 161 10.10 -3.83 17.55
N VAL A 162 10.73 -3.09 16.62
CA VAL A 162 10.81 -1.63 16.71
C VAL A 162 10.38 -0.97 15.40
N PHE A 163 9.22 -0.31 15.46
CA PHE A 163 8.72 0.62 14.46
C PHE A 163 8.28 1.89 15.21
N PRO A 164 8.38 3.10 14.61
CA PRO A 164 7.97 4.32 15.28
C PRO A 164 6.57 4.24 15.92
N LYS A 165 6.45 4.82 17.11
CA LYS A 165 5.15 5.00 17.76
C LYS A 165 4.33 6.00 16.95
N GLY A 166 3.02 5.79 16.92
CA GLY A 166 2.08 6.67 16.25
C GLY A 166 1.01 7.15 17.21
N GLU A 167 0.44 8.31 16.89
CA GLU A 167 -0.75 8.83 17.56
C GLU A 167 -1.98 8.11 17.03
N LYS A 168 -2.98 7.93 17.90
CA LYS A 168 -4.23 7.30 17.50
C LYS A 168 -4.93 8.20 16.48
N VAL A 169 -5.34 7.62 15.36
CA VAL A 169 -6.22 8.29 14.42
C VAL A 169 -7.61 8.37 15.05
N ILE A 170 -8.20 9.57 15.04
CA ILE A 170 -9.53 9.87 15.59
C ILE A 170 -10.57 10.06 14.50
N SER A 171 -10.16 10.42 13.27
CA SER A 171 -11.06 10.57 12.14
C SER A 171 -10.40 10.12 10.82
N ILE A 172 -11.15 9.42 9.99
CA ILE A 172 -10.78 8.97 8.64
C ILE A 172 -11.93 9.30 7.70
N TYR A 173 -11.63 10.08 6.67
CA TYR A 173 -12.59 10.43 5.63
C TYR A 173 -11.91 10.56 4.28
N SER A 174 -12.71 10.51 3.22
CA SER A 174 -12.25 10.84 1.89
C SER A 174 -13.01 12.02 1.31
N ARG A 175 -12.37 12.75 0.42
CA ARG A 175 -13.03 13.72 -0.46
C ARG A 175 -12.83 13.30 -1.91
N HIS A 176 -13.92 13.14 -2.66
CA HIS A 176 -13.86 12.83 -4.08
C HIS A 176 -13.33 14.03 -4.87
N LEU A 177 -12.36 13.81 -5.75
CA LEU A 177 -11.63 14.89 -6.43
C LEU A 177 -12.50 15.67 -7.42
N GLN A 178 -13.53 15.04 -8.01
CA GLN A 178 -14.38 15.66 -9.02
C GLN A 178 -15.65 16.26 -8.43
N THR A 179 -16.30 15.55 -7.50
CA THR A 179 -17.62 15.93 -6.96
C THR A 179 -17.52 16.67 -5.64
N SER A 180 -16.33 16.69 -5.02
CA SER A 180 -16.11 17.19 -3.65
C SER A 180 -16.92 16.47 -2.56
N GLU A 181 -17.60 15.37 -2.90
CA GLU A 181 -18.33 14.54 -1.97
C GLU A 181 -17.39 14.01 -0.88
N VAL A 182 -17.84 14.07 0.38
CA VAL A 182 -17.09 13.60 1.54
C VAL A 182 -17.72 12.31 2.04
N ILE A 183 -16.89 11.26 2.22
CA ILE A 183 -17.29 9.98 2.78
C ILE A 183 -16.55 9.78 4.10
N GLN A 184 -17.30 9.63 5.18
CA GLN A 184 -16.77 9.36 6.51
C GLN A 184 -16.62 7.85 6.71
N TYR A 185 -15.43 7.39 7.13
CA TYR A 185 -15.15 5.96 7.41
C TYR A 185 -15.00 5.66 8.90
N TYR A 186 -14.44 6.59 9.67
CA TYR A 186 -14.21 6.43 11.09
C TYR A 186 -14.15 7.79 11.79
N GLY A 187 -14.72 7.90 12.99
CA GLY A 187 -14.85 9.17 13.70
C GLY A 187 -16.10 9.93 13.27
N GLU A 188 -16.60 10.80 14.15
CA GLU A 188 -17.68 11.76 13.89
C GLU A 188 -17.11 13.07 13.34
#